data_AF-A0A923CU73-F1
#
_entry.id   AF-A0A923CU73-F1
#
_cell.length_a   1.000
_cell.length_b   1.000
_cell.length_c   1.000
_cell.angle_alpha   90.00
_cell.angle_beta   90.00
_cell.angle_gamma   90.00
#
_symmetry.space_group_name_H-M   'P 1'
#
loop_
_entity.id
_entity.type
_entity.pdbx_description
1 polymer ?
#
loop_
_entity_poly.entity_id
_entity_poly.type
_entity_poly.pdbx_seq_one_letter_code
_entity_poly.pdbx_strand_id
1 'polypeptide(L)'
;MKKVYERNNIAFDMPSPYCPGCGHGVIHRLVIDAIKEVRQEDNTIFMAPVGCSILAYTYLDLDICQPAHGRTPAAATGIKRALPDSLVVLYQGDGD
;
A
#
# COMPACT_ATOMS: atom_id res chain seq x y z
N MET A 1 30.84 -2.67 4.04
CA MET A 1 29.82 -2.01 3.16
C MET A 1 28.68 -1.52 4.02
N LYS A 2 28.21 -0.29 3.81
CA LYS A 2 26.96 0.19 4.43
C LYS A 2 25.79 -0.56 3.79
N LYS A 3 24.88 -1.11 4.61
CA LYS A 3 23.65 -1.73 4.10
C LYS A 3 22.80 -0.62 3.45
N VAL A 4 22.62 -0.70 2.13
CA VAL A 4 21.82 0.26 1.35
C VAL A 4 20.41 -0.23 1.04
N TYR A 5 20.18 -1.53 1.25
CA TYR A 5 18.88 -2.16 1.04
C TYR A 5 18.65 -3.22 2.11
N GLU A 6 17.45 -3.21 2.68
CA GLU A 6 16.93 -4.31 3.45
C GLU A 6 15.48 -4.55 3.07
N ARG A 7 15.03 -5.80 3.12
CA ARG A 7 13.61 -6.10 2.89
C ARG A 7 12.78 -5.51 4.05
N ASN A 8 11.70 -4.80 3.72
CA ASN A 8 10.84 -4.19 4.74
C ASN A 8 10.10 -5.26 5.52
N ASN A 9 9.94 -5.04 6.83
CA ASN A 9 9.20 -5.89 7.77
C ASN A 9 7.67 -5.81 7.62
N ILE A 10 7.15 -4.86 6.85
CA ILE A 10 5.70 -4.67 6.61
C ILE A 10 5.24 -5.40 5.32
N ALA A 11 5.99 -6.41 4.91
CA ALA A 11 5.67 -7.24 3.77
C ALA A 11 5.92 -8.70 4.11
N PHE A 12 5.01 -9.58 3.70
CA PHE A 12 5.16 -11.02 3.90
C PHE A 12 6.43 -11.53 3.20
N ASP A 13 7.02 -12.57 3.78
CA ASP A 13 8.19 -13.25 3.21
C ASP A 13 7.78 -14.14 2.03
N MET A 14 7.51 -13.51 0.88
CA MET A 14 7.05 -14.16 -0.34
C MET A 14 7.63 -13.49 -1.60
N PRO A 15 7.70 -14.18 -2.74
CA PRO A 15 8.08 -13.54 -3.99
C PRO A 15 7.17 -12.35 -4.34
N SER A 16 7.72 -11.34 -5.01
CA SER A 16 6.89 -10.24 -5.50
C SER A 16 5.86 -10.78 -6.50
N PRO A 17 4.58 -10.40 -6.40
CA PRO A 17 3.55 -10.83 -7.34
C PRO A 17 3.63 -10.07 -8.69
N TYR A 18 4.52 -9.07 -8.80
CA TYR A 18 4.66 -8.24 -10.00
C TYR A 18 5.66 -8.81 -11.01
N CYS A 19 5.43 -8.49 -12.28
CA CYS A 19 6.33 -8.86 -13.36
C CYS A 19 7.76 -8.32 -13.14
N PRO A 20 8.81 -9.04 -13.60
CA PRO A 20 10.17 -8.51 -13.61
C PRO A 20 10.25 -7.16 -14.34
N GLY A 21 10.84 -6.14 -13.69
CA GLY A 21 10.93 -4.78 -14.22
C GLY A 21 9.72 -3.89 -13.94
N CYS A 22 8.66 -4.41 -13.32
CA CYS A 22 7.51 -3.62 -12.92
C CYS A 22 7.84 -2.66 -11.75
N GLY A 23 7.44 -1.39 -11.87
CA GLY A 23 7.73 -0.36 -10.87
C GLY A 23 6.91 -0.44 -9.58
N HIS A 24 5.83 -1.22 -9.53
CA HIS A 24 4.91 -1.28 -8.38
C HIS A 24 5.62 -1.66 -7.08
N GLY A 25 6.52 -2.66 -7.12
CA GLY A 25 7.29 -3.07 -5.95
C GLY A 25 8.20 -1.97 -5.40
N VAL A 26 8.76 -1.12 -6.28
CA VAL A 26 9.58 0.04 -5.89
C VAL A 26 8.70 1.13 -5.30
N ILE A 27 7.54 1.43 -5.89
CA ILE A 27 6.63 2.45 -5.37
C ILE A 27 6.10 2.05 -4.00
N HIS A 28 5.62 0.81 -3.83
CA HIS A 28 5.18 0.31 -2.53
C HIS A 28 6.30 0.40 -1.48
N ARG A 29 7.55 0.09 -1.86
CA ARG A 29 8.69 0.26 -0.96
C ARG A 29 8.80 1.71 -0.46
N LEU A 30 8.78 2.68 -1.38
CA LEU A 30 8.89 4.10 -1.04
C LEU A 30 7.73 4.57 -0.16
N VAL A 31 6.50 4.11 -0.45
CA VAL A 31 5.32 4.44 0.36
C VAL A 31 5.44 3.86 1.76
N ILE A 32 5.90 2.62 1.91
CA ILE A 32 6.13 1.99 3.22
C ILE A 32 7.21 2.73 4.01
N ASP A 33 8.31 3.11 3.35
CA ASP A 33 9.36 3.88 4.03
C ASP A 33 8.82 5.24 4.52
N ALA A 34 7.97 5.91 3.74
CA ALA A 34 7.29 7.13 4.17
C ALA A 34 6.32 6.90 5.36
N ILE A 35 5.57 5.79 5.38
CA ILE A 35 4.70 5.41 6.51
C ILE A 35 5.53 5.21 7.78
N LYS A 36 6.70 4.56 7.68
CA LYS A 36 7.62 4.34 8.81
C LYS A 36 8.21 5.64 9.34
N GLU A 37 8.56 6.57 8.45
CA GLU A 37 9.08 7.89 8.85
C GLU A 37 8.10 8.66 9.74
N VAL A 38 6.79 8.49 9.52
CA VAL A 38 5.74 9.09 10.34
C VAL A 38 5.22 8.20 11.47
N ARG A 39 5.80 6.99 11.63
CA ARG A 39 5.47 6.01 12.70
C ARG A 39 3.98 5.65 12.74
N GLN A 40 3.40 5.32 11.59
CA GLN A 40 1.97 4.98 11.44
C GLN A 40 1.74 3.54 10.94
N GLU A 41 2.74 2.66 11.05
CA GLU A 41 2.68 1.28 10.57
C GLU A 41 1.43 0.54 11.08
N ASP A 42 1.17 0.61 12.39
CA ASP A 42 0.06 -0.09 13.06
C ASP A 42 -1.30 0.65 12.94
N ASN A 43 -1.34 1.79 12.27
CA ASN A 43 -2.53 2.65 12.13
C ASN A 43 -2.77 3.07 10.68
N THR A 44 -2.18 2.34 9.73
CA THR A 44 -2.33 2.60 8.30
C THR A 44 -3.36 1.68 7.68
N ILE A 45 -4.32 2.27 6.97
CA ILE A 45 -5.21 1.59 6.05
C ILE A 45 -4.76 1.89 4.64
N PHE A 46 -4.32 0.86 3.92
CA PHE A 46 -3.83 0.98 2.55
C PHE A 46 -4.92 0.60 1.56
N MET A 47 -5.16 1.43 0.55
CA MET A 47 -6.19 1.18 -0.45
C MET A 47 -5.58 0.47 -1.66
N ALA A 48 -6.10 -0.72 -1.98
CA ALA A 48 -5.65 -1.56 -3.09
C ALA A 48 -6.74 -1.63 -4.19
N PRO A 49 -6.74 -0.72 -5.19
CA PRO A 49 -7.74 -0.68 -6.25
C PRO A 49 -7.67 -1.82 -7.24
N VAL A 50 -8.72 -1.95 -8.05
CA VAL A 50 -8.77 -2.91 -9.16
C VAL A 50 -7.70 -2.57 -10.20
N GLY A 51 -6.89 -3.57 -10.57
CA GLY A 51 -5.76 -3.43 -11.49
C GLY A 51 -4.56 -4.24 -11.00
N CYS A 52 -3.38 -4.06 -11.62
CA CYS A 52 -2.14 -4.67 -11.09
C CYS A 52 -1.85 -4.21 -9.65
N SER A 53 -2.17 -2.95 -9.34
CA SER A 53 -2.03 -2.36 -8.00
C SER A 53 -2.75 -3.14 -6.90
N ILE A 54 -3.82 -3.87 -7.24
CA ILE A 54 -4.57 -4.70 -6.29
C ILE A 54 -3.67 -5.69 -5.55
N LEU A 55 -2.62 -6.20 -6.21
CA LEU A 55 -1.75 -7.23 -5.66
C LEU A 55 -1.03 -6.79 -4.36
N ALA A 56 -1.05 -5.50 -4.01
CA ALA A 56 -0.62 -5.00 -2.71
C ALA A 56 -1.22 -5.80 -1.53
N TYR A 57 -2.52 -6.17 -1.60
CA TYR A 57 -3.19 -6.88 -0.51
C TYR A 57 -2.64 -8.28 -0.26
N THR A 58 -1.95 -8.88 -1.23
CA THR A 58 -1.43 -10.25 -1.06
C THR A 58 -0.11 -10.29 -0.32
N TYR A 59 0.64 -9.18 -0.26
CA TYR A 59 2.02 -9.21 0.23
C TYR A 59 2.40 -8.08 1.19
N LEU A 60 1.57 -7.06 1.39
CA LEU A 60 1.77 -6.04 2.42
C LEU A 60 1.05 -6.45 3.71
N ASP A 61 1.76 -6.34 4.83
CA ASP A 61 1.24 -6.64 6.17
C ASP A 61 0.65 -5.36 6.77
N LEU A 62 -0.44 -4.89 6.17
CA LEU A 62 -1.20 -3.70 6.56
C LEU A 62 -2.69 -4.01 6.49
N ASP A 63 -3.51 -3.23 7.20
CA ASP A 63 -4.95 -3.24 6.96
C ASP A 63 -5.23 -2.72 5.55
N ILE A 64 -5.87 -3.53 4.72
CA ILE A 64 -6.08 -3.22 3.31
C ILE A 64 -7.55 -3.28 2.92
N CYS A 65 -8.01 -2.23 2.23
CA CYS A 65 -9.35 -2.18 1.65
C CYS A 65 -9.26 -2.25 0.13
N GLN A 66 -10.13 -3.06 -0.49
CA GLN A 66 -10.28 -3.19 -1.94
C GLN A 66 -11.64 -2.65 -2.39
N PRO A 67 -11.70 -1.38 -2.85
CA PRO A 67 -12.93 -0.80 -3.37
C PRO A 67 -13.26 -1.31 -4.77
N ALA A 68 -14.51 -1.10 -5.18
CA ALA A 68 -14.91 -1.26 -6.57
C ALA A 68 -14.08 -0.36 -7.50
N HIS A 69 -13.88 -0.80 -8.74
CA HIS A 69 -13.07 -0.09 -9.73
C HIS A 69 -13.52 1.38 -9.89
N GLY A 70 -12.56 2.30 -9.79
CA GLY A 70 -12.75 3.74 -9.85
C GLY A 70 -13.55 4.34 -8.70
N ARG A 71 -13.59 3.65 -7.56
CA ARG A 71 -14.25 4.13 -6.33
C ARG A 71 -13.29 4.30 -5.16
N THR A 72 -11.99 4.15 -5.38
CA THR A 72 -10.96 4.26 -4.33
C THR A 72 -11.04 5.57 -3.54
N PRO A 73 -11.14 6.76 -4.17
CA PRO A 73 -11.25 8.02 -3.44
C PRO A 73 -12.55 8.13 -2.63
N ALA A 74 -13.66 7.62 -3.17
CA ALA A 74 -14.96 7.62 -2.48
C ALA A 74 -14.95 6.72 -1.24
N ALA A 75 -14.44 5.49 -1.37
CA ALA A 75 -14.31 4.55 -0.26
C ALA A 75 -13.34 5.07 0.81
N ALA A 76 -12.17 5.59 0.40
CA ALA A 76 -11.17 6.14 1.32
C ALA A 76 -11.71 7.36 2.08
N THR A 77 -12.52 8.21 1.43
CA THR A 77 -13.21 9.32 2.10
C THR A 77 -14.13 8.81 3.20
N GLY A 78 -14.89 7.74 2.95
CA GLY A 78 -15.74 7.10 3.95
C GLY A 78 -14.92 6.56 5.13
N ILE A 79 -13.84 5.83 4.84
CA ILE A 79 -12.93 5.28 5.85
C ILE A 79 -12.34 6.40 6.72
N LYS A 80 -11.79 7.45 6.11
CA LYS A 80 -11.20 8.56 6.87
C LYS A 80 -12.22 9.31 7.72
N ARG A 81 -13.49 9.38 7.29
CA ARG A 81 -14.57 9.96 8.10
C ARG A 81 -14.98 9.06 9.27
N ALA A 82 -14.95 7.75 9.09
CA ALA A 82 -15.29 6.77 10.13
C ALA A 82 -14.14 6.57 11.13
N LEU A 83 -12.89 6.66 10.67
CA LEU A 83 -11.66 6.44 11.44
C LEU A 83 -10.75 7.67 11.29
N PRO A 84 -11.09 8.81 11.93
CA PRO A 84 -10.40 10.08 11.73
C PRO A 84 -8.92 10.06 12.13
N ASP A 85 -8.53 9.19 13.05
CA ASP A 85 -7.14 9.09 13.53
C ASP A 85 -6.27 8.15 12.68
N SER A 86 -6.86 7.33 11.82
CA SER A 86 -6.12 6.41 10.94
C SER A 86 -5.38 7.13 9.81
N LEU A 87 -4.22 6.63 9.40
CA LEU A 87 -3.55 7.04 8.17
C LEU A 87 -4.16 6.26 6.99
N VAL A 88 -4.84 6.95 6.07
CA VAL A 88 -5.42 6.30 4.88
C VAL A 88 -4.56 6.62 3.67
N VAL A 89 -3.97 5.60 3.04
CA VAL A 89 -3.07 5.74 1.89
C VAL A 89 -3.72 5.21 0.63
N LEU A 90 -3.88 6.06 -0.38
CA LEU A 90 -4.47 5.69 -1.67
C LEU A 90 -3.36 5.39 -2.67
N TYR A 91 -3.31 4.16 -3.16
CA TYR A 91 -2.40 3.76 -4.24
C TYR A 91 -3.20 3.42 -5.50
N GLN A 92 -3.51 4.44 -6.29
CA GLN A 92 -4.38 4.32 -7.47
C GLN A 92 -3.58 4.09 -8.76
N GLY A 93 -4.11 3.23 -9.63
CA GLY A 93 -3.64 3.13 -11.01
C GLY A 93 -4.02 4.37 -11.81
N ASP A 94 -3.50 4.48 -13.02
CA ASP A 94 -3.82 5.56 -13.96
C ASP A 94 -5.24 5.44 -14.54
N GLY A 95 -5.74 4.22 -14.71
CA GLY A 95 -7.09 3.94 -15.22
C GLY A 95 -8.15 3.60 -14.17
N ASP A 96 -7.76 3.39 -12.91
CA ASP A 96 -8.72 3.35 -11.78
C ASP A 96 -9.15 4.78 -11.45
#